data_AF-A0A3D8Y763-F1
#
_entry.id   AF-A0A3D8Y763-F1
#
_cell.length_a   1.000
_cell.length_b   1.000
_cell.length_c   1.000
_cell.angle_alpha   90.00
_cell.angle_beta   90.00
_cell.angle_gamma   90.00
#
_symmetry.space_group_name_H-M   'P 1'
#
loop_
_entity.id
_entity.type
_entity.pdbx_description
1 polymer ?
#
loop_
_entity_poly.entity_id
_entity_poly.type
_entity_poly.pdbx_seq_one_letter_code
_entity_poly.pdbx_strand_id
1 'polypeptide(L)' 'MARKDEILKSFLTHDQLKTKYKLKTEDLPTSVREALNSDKPILKAIALIVDGLDGTAPVTDSVLRNQVTQILNAAL' A
#
# COMPACT_ATOMS: atom_id res chain seq x y z
N MET A 1 0.01 13.68 -11.63
CA MET A 1 -0.09 12.58 -10.64
C MET A 1 -1.27 11.72 -11.04
N ALA A 2 -1.17 10.39 -10.94
CA ALA A 2 -2.31 9.53 -11.22
C ALA A 2 -3.28 9.57 -10.02
N ARG A 3 -4.58 9.36 -10.25
CA ARG A 3 -5.60 9.31 -9.18
C ARG A 3 -5.20 8.33 -8.07
N LYS A 4 -4.58 7.21 -8.44
CA LYS A 4 -4.05 6.22 -7.50
C LYS A 4 -2.91 6.74 -6.61
N ASP A 5 -2.06 7.65 -7.09
CA ASP A 5 -1.00 8.23 -6.26
C ASP A 5 -1.60 9.16 -5.18
N GLU A 6 -2.70 9.85 -5.48
CA GLU A 6 -3.41 10.69 -4.51
C GLU A 6 -4.11 9.85 -3.43
N ILE A 7 -4.75 8.75 -3.85
CA ILE A 7 -5.37 7.78 -2.95
C ILE A 7 -4.30 7.17 -2.03
N LEU A 8 -3.17 6.74 -2.59
CA LEU A 8 -2.04 6.22 -1.82
C LEU A 8 -1.59 7.22 -0.75
N LYS A 9 -1.35 8.47 -1.13
CA LYS A 9 -0.93 9.51 -0.18
C LYS A 9 -1.93 9.69 0.96
N SER A 10 -3.23 9.67 0.67
CA SER A 10 -4.27 9.73 1.71
C SER A 10 -4.10 8.61 2.75
N PHE A 11 -3.90 7.36 2.30
CA PHE A 11 -3.62 6.25 3.21
C PHE A 11 -2.30 6.39 3.97
N LEU A 12 -1.24 6.86 3.32
CA LEU A 12 0.09 7.02 3.91
C LEU A 12 0.17 8.15 4.94
N THR A 13 -0.74 9.13 4.88
CA THR A 13 -0.83 10.20 5.88
C THR A 13 -1.47 9.78 7.20
N HIS A 14 -2.05 8.58 7.27
CA HIS A 14 -2.77 8.12 8.45
C HIS A 14 -1.84 7.91 9.66
N ASP A 15 -2.21 8.43 10.83
CA ASP A 15 -1.37 8.43 12.04
C ASP A 15 -0.98 7.04 12.55
N GLN A 16 -1.75 6.01 12.21
CA GLN A 16 -1.39 4.63 12.56
C GLN A 16 -0.08 4.16 11.91
N LEU A 17 0.26 4.68 10.73
CA LEU A 17 1.53 4.36 10.06
C LEU A 17 2.72 4.98 10.79
N LYS A 18 2.54 6.18 11.35
CA LYS A 18 3.56 6.86 12.16
C LYS A 18 3.70 6.24 13.56
N THR A 19 2.58 5.92 14.20
CA THR A 19 2.55 5.45 15.60
C THR A 19 2.88 3.97 15.74
N LYS A 20 2.27 3.10 14.92
CA LYS A 20 2.42 1.64 15.03
C LYS A 20 3.61 1.12 14.25
N TYR A 21 3.82 1.62 13.04
CA TYR A 21 4.89 1.17 12.15
C TYR A 21 6.13 2.07 12.19
N LYS A 22 6.09 3.16 12.98
CA LYS A 22 7.21 4.12 13.13
C LYS A 22 7.78 4.59 11.79
N LEU A 23 6.90 4.73 10.80
CA LEU A 23 7.28 5.20 9.46
C LEU A 23 7.58 6.69 9.53
N LYS A 24 8.81 7.07 9.15
CA LYS A 24 9.15 8.47 8.93
C LYS A 24 8.50 8.93 7.64
N THR A 25 8.05 10.18 7.62
CA THR A 25 7.48 10.83 6.43
C THR A 25 8.45 10.86 5.25
N GLU A 26 9.75 10.81 5.52
CA GLU A 26 10.84 10.75 4.54
C GLU A 26 10.91 9.40 3.82
N ASP A 27 10.46 8.32 4.47
CA ASP A 27 10.43 6.97 3.91
C ASP A 27 9.10 6.66 3.19
N LEU A 28 8.18 7.65 3.12
CA LEU A 28 6.87 7.43 2.53
C LEU A 28 6.96 7.59 1.00
N PRO A 29 6.61 6.55 0.25
CA PRO A 29 6.66 6.59 -1.21
C PRO A 29 5.66 7.62 -1.75
N THR A 30 6.06 8.31 -2.81
CA THR A 30 5.28 9.38 -3.42
C THR A 30 4.37 8.90 -4.55
N SER A 31 4.61 7.67 -5.03
CA SER A 31 3.87 7.02 -6.11
C SER A 31 3.60 5.56 -5.81
N VAL A 32 2.56 4.99 -6.43
CA VAL A 32 2.21 3.56 -6.29
C VAL A 32 3.38 2.66 -6.72
N ARG A 33 4.08 3.03 -7.80
CA ARG A 33 5.26 2.29 -8.28
C ARG A 33 6.39 2.25 -7.25
N GLU A 34 6.66 3.37 -6.59
CA GLU A 34 7.68 3.46 -5.55
C GLU A 34 7.27 2.64 -4.32
N ALA A 35 5.99 2.68 -3.96
CA ALA A 35 5.45 1.95 -2.82
C ALA A 35 5.48 0.42 -3.02
N LEU A 36 5.25 -0.07 -4.24
CA LEU A 36 5.39 -1.48 -4.60
C LEU A 36 6.85 -1.99 -4.49
N ASN A 37 7.83 -1.11 -4.71
CA ASN A 37 9.25 -1.42 -4.62
C ASN A 37 9.84 -1.18 -3.21
N SER A 38 9.07 -0.65 -2.27
CA SER A 38 9.56 -0.32 -0.92
C SER A 38 9.90 -1.56 -0.11
N ASP A 39 11.02 -1.58 0.62
CA ASP A 39 11.39 -2.72 1.48
C ASP A 39 10.40 -3.01 2.62
N LYS A 40 9.48 -2.08 2.90
CA LYS A 40 8.52 -2.21 3.99
C LYS A 40 7.25 -2.93 3.51
N PRO A 41 6.91 -4.12 4.06
CA PRO A 41 5.77 -4.91 3.61
C PRO A 41 4.43 -4.16 3.68
N ILE A 42 4.27 -3.30 4.69
CA ILE A 42 3.06 -2.48 4.87
C ILE A 42 2.86 -1.47 3.74
N LEU A 43 3.95 -0.89 3.22
CA LEU A 43 3.90 0.07 2.11
C LEU A 43 3.55 -0.65 0.80
N LYS A 44 4.14 -1.83 0.56
CA LYS A 44 3.78 -2.69 -0.58
C LYS A 44 2.31 -3.11 -0.54
N ALA A 45 1.82 -3.50 0.63
CA ALA A 45 0.43 -3.93 0.80
C ALA A 45 -0.56 -2.81 0.47
N ILE A 46 -0.34 -1.59 0.99
CA ILE A 46 -1.18 -0.43 0.68
C ILE A 46 -1.11 -0.09 -0.81
N ALA A 47 0.09 -0.15 -1.40
CA ALA A 47 0.28 0.11 -2.82
C ALA A 47 -0.52 -0.85 -3.70
N LEU A 48 -0.54 -2.15 -3.38
CA LEU A 48 -1.32 -3.15 -4.12
C LEU A 48 -2.82 -2.96 -3.99
N ILE A 49 -3.30 -2.59 -2.81
CA ILE A 49 -4.71 -2.25 -2.62
C ILE A 49 -5.07 -1.10 -3.56
N VAL A 50 -4.27 -0.03 -3.55
CA VAL A 50 -4.53 1.17 -4.34
C VAL A 50 -4.38 0.92 -5.85
N ASP A 51 -3.42 0.07 -6.27
CA ASP A 51 -3.27 -0.33 -7.67
C ASP A 51 -4.43 -1.21 -8.15
N GLY A 52 -4.94 -2.10 -7.28
CA GLY A 52 -6.09 -2.95 -7.54
C GLY A 52 -7.43 -2.21 -7.63
N LEU A 53 -7.57 -1.05 -6.97
CA LEU A 53 -8.78 -0.21 -7.04
C LEU A 53 -8.98 0.49 -8.38
N ASP A 54 -7.90 0.70 -9.16
CA ASP A 54 -7.94 1.37 -10.46
C ASP A 54 -8.02 0.36 -11.64
N GLY A 55 -7.97 -0.94 -11.33
CA GLY A 55 -8.05 -2.01 -12.31
C GLY A 55 -9.46 -2.18 -12.89
N THR A 56 -9.55 -2.31 -14.22
CA THR A 56 -10.80 -2.57 -14.97
C THR A 56 -11.44 -3.93 -14.67
N ALA A 57 -10.79 -4.79 -13.88
CA ALA A 57 -11.32 -6.06 -13.43
C ALA A 57 -11.62 -5.96 -11.93
N PRO A 58 -12.84 -6.32 -11.47
CA PRO A 58 -13.15 -6.33 -10.05
C PRO A 58 -12.30 -7.39 -9.38
N VAL A 59 -11.17 -6.98 -8.81
CA VAL A 59 -10.44 -7.84 -7.86
C VAL A 59 -11.38 -7.99 -6.68
N THR A 60 -11.92 -9.19 -6.52
CA THR A 60 -12.85 -9.46 -5.43
C THR A 60 -12.13 -9.24 -4.10
N ASP A 61 -12.86 -8.76 -3.09
CA ASP A 61 -12.30 -8.48 -1.76
C ASP A 61 -11.52 -9.68 -1.19
N SER A 62 -11.91 -10.91 -1.55
CA SER A 62 -11.23 -12.14 -1.16
C SER A 62 -9.83 -12.28 -1.78
N VAL A 63 -9.65 -11.95 -3.06
CA VAL A 63 -8.35 -11.98 -3.74
C VAL A 63 -7.44 -10.90 -3.18
N LEU A 64 -7.97 -9.70 -3.00
CA LEU A 64 -7.23 -8.56 -2.45
C LEU A 64 -6.76 -8.88 -1.01
N ARG A 65 -7.64 -9.43 -0.18
CA ARG A 65 -7.33 -9.88 1.18
C ARG A 65 -6.26 -10.96 1.20
N ASN A 66 -6.32 -11.94 0.29
CA ASN A 66 -5.31 -12.99 0.20
C ASN A 66 -3.94 -12.44 -0.18
N GLN A 67 -3.85 -11.52 -1.15
CA GLN A 67 -2.60 -10.87 -1.55
C GLN A 67 -1.99 -10.07 -0.39
N VAL A 68 -2.81 -9.28 0.31
CA VAL A 68 -2.36 -8.52 1.49
C VAL A 68 -1.86 -9.46 2.59
N THR A 69 -2.59 -10.55 2.84
CA THR A 69 -2.22 -11.55 3.86
C THR A 69 -0.91 -12.25 3.52
N GLN A 70 -0.70 -12.61 2.25
CA GLN A 70 0.56 -13.20 1.79
C GLN A 70 1.74 -12.25 1.99
N ILE A 71 1.59 -10.96 1.68
CA ILE A 71 2.68 -9.99 1.82
C ILE A 71 3.04 -9.72 3.26
N LEU A 72 2.04 -9.63 4.13
CA LEU A 72 2.26 -9.36 5.55
C LEU A 72 2.78 -10.60 6.29
N ASN A 73 2.43 -11.82 5.84
CA ASN A 73 2.90 -13.06 6.46
C ASN A 73 4.20 -13.61 5.84
N ALA A 74 4.52 -13.28 4.59
CA ALA A 74 5.79 -13.68 3.95
C ALA A 74 6.98 -12.84 4.43
N ALA A 75 6.74 -11.78 5.21
CA ALA A 75 7.78 -10.99 5.86
C ALA A 75 8.28 -11.59 7.20
N LEU A 76 7.97 -12.87 7.47
CA LEU A 76 8.43 -13.66 8.62
C LEU A 76 9.70 -14.44 8.29
#